data_AF-A0AA42ZSQ0-F1
#
_entry.id   AF-A0AA42ZSQ0-F1
#
_cell.length_a   1.000
_cell.length_b   1.000
_cell.length_c   1.000
_cell.angle_alpha   90.00
_cell.angle_beta   90.00
_cell.angle_gamma   90.00
#
_symmetry.space_group_name_H-M   'P 1'
#
loop_
_entity.id
_entity.type
_entity.pdbx_description
1 polymer ?
#
loop_
_entity_poly.entity_id
_entity_poly.type
_entity_poly.pdbx_seq_one_letter_code
_entity_poly.pdbx_strand_id
1 'polypeptide(L)'
;SGGILQAVEYLNEKGTGHKTILIFSDLKEDLEEGYVREFDLELSGFDVIALNVTKLRSDNIDPREYMDRLEYWQSRIEEGGGSWRVINDMDRLERVLGE
;
A
#
# COMPACT_ATOMS: atom_id res chain seq x y z
N SER A 1 7.10 -3.04 3.18
CA SER A 1 6.40 -4.30 2.82
C SER A 1 6.00 -5.17 4.02
N GLY A 2 6.82 -5.32 5.06
CA GLY A 2 6.51 -6.20 6.21
C GLY A 2 5.18 -5.94 6.92
N GLY A 3 4.76 -4.66 7.03
CA GLY A 3 3.44 -4.33 7.59
C GLY A 3 2.26 -4.83 6.74
N ILE A 4 2.43 -4.89 5.40
CA ILE A 4 1.41 -5.45 4.51
C ILE A 4 1.35 -6.97 4.69
N LEU A 5 2.49 -7.65 4.76
CA LEU A 5 2.54 -9.09 5.01
C LEU A 5 1.81 -9.47 6.30
N GLN A 6 2.09 -8.75 7.39
CA GLN A 6 1.42 -9.00 8.67
C GLN A 6 -0.10 -8.76 8.60
N ALA A 7 -0.55 -7.74 7.87
CA ALA A 7 -1.97 -7.47 7.67
C ALA A 7 -2.65 -8.58 6.83
N VAL A 8 -1.95 -9.11 5.83
CA VAL A 8 -2.41 -10.25 5.01
C VAL A 8 -2.58 -11.49 5.87
N GLU A 9 -1.57 -11.86 6.66
CA GLU A 9 -1.62 -13.00 7.58
C GLU A 9 -2.82 -12.87 8.54
N TYR A 10 -2.94 -11.71 9.18
CA TYR A 10 -4.04 -11.44 10.11
C TYR A 10 -5.42 -11.58 9.46
N LEU A 11 -5.65 -10.98 8.30
CA LEU A 11 -6.95 -11.01 7.62
C LEU A 11 -7.29 -12.40 7.05
N ASN A 12 -6.28 -13.16 6.62
CA ASN A 12 -6.45 -14.55 6.20
C ASN A 12 -6.87 -15.45 7.38
N GLU A 13 -6.24 -15.30 8.54
CA GLU A 13 -6.60 -16.08 9.74
C GLU A 13 -8.04 -15.80 10.22
N LYS A 14 -8.54 -14.59 10.03
CA LYS A 14 -9.91 -14.21 10.44
C LYS A 14 -10.99 -14.71 9.49
N GLY A 15 -10.66 -15.13 8.27
CA GLY A 15 -11.62 -15.64 7.29
C GLY A 15 -12.72 -14.62 6.92
N THR A 16 -12.38 -13.33 6.84
CA THR A 16 -13.35 -12.26 6.59
C THR A 16 -13.81 -12.25 5.13
N GLY A 17 -15.07 -11.85 4.88
CA GLY A 17 -15.63 -11.73 3.54
C GLY A 17 -15.04 -10.58 2.72
N HIS A 18 -14.54 -9.54 3.39
CA HIS A 18 -13.84 -8.41 2.79
C HIS A 18 -12.51 -8.18 3.51
N LYS A 19 -11.44 -7.92 2.76
CA LYS A 19 -10.09 -7.73 3.30
C LYS A 19 -9.56 -6.39 2.85
N THR A 20 -9.60 -5.40 3.73
CA THR A 20 -9.12 -4.04 3.42
C THR A 20 -7.92 -3.69 4.29
N ILE A 21 -6.86 -3.18 3.66
CA ILE A 21 -5.64 -2.71 4.32
C ILE A 21 -5.55 -1.20 4.10
N LEU A 22 -5.53 -0.43 5.19
CA LEU A 22 -5.30 1.02 5.15
C LEU A 22 -3.84 1.30 5.48
N ILE A 23 -3.14 2.05 4.62
CA ILE A 23 -1.73 2.41 4.78
C ILE A 23 -1.61 3.90 5.07
N PHE A 24 -0.99 4.22 6.20
CA PHE A 24 -0.57 5.57 6.58
C PHE A 24 0.96 5.60 6.61
N SER A 25 1.59 6.12 5.55
CA SER A 25 3.03 6.10 5.36
C SER A 25 3.48 7.11 4.30
N ASP A 26 4.76 7.40 4.22
CA ASP A 26 5.40 8.01 3.05
C ASP A 26 5.64 7.00 1.91
N LEU A 27 5.42 5.70 2.17
CA LEU A 27 5.62 4.56 1.26
C LEU A 27 7.06 4.31 0.84
N LYS A 28 8.04 4.98 1.46
CA LYS A 28 9.45 4.77 1.14
C LYS A 28 9.97 3.57 1.91
N GLU A 29 10.61 2.65 1.21
CA GLU A 29 11.35 1.57 1.86
C GLU A 29 12.79 2.01 2.09
N ASP A 30 13.17 2.26 3.35
CA ASP A 30 14.57 2.40 3.74
C ASP A 30 15.12 0.99 4.00
N LEU A 31 15.74 0.42 2.97
CA LEU A 31 16.46 -0.85 3.06
C LEU A 31 17.97 -0.58 3.08
N GLU A 32 18.64 -1.16 4.07
CA GLU A 32 20.10 -1.22 4.07
C GLU A 32 20.61 -2.14 2.96
N GLU A 33 21.82 -1.87 2.48
CA GLU A 33 22.47 -2.67 1.46
C GLU A 33 22.60 -4.14 1.94
N GLY A 34 22.13 -5.09 1.12
CA GLY A 34 22.16 -6.52 1.43
C GLY A 34 20.87 -7.11 2.03
N TYR A 35 19.84 -6.30 2.30
CA TYR A 35 18.55 -6.80 2.77
C TYR A 35 17.66 -7.17 1.58
N VAL A 36 17.27 -8.45 1.49
CA VAL A 36 16.38 -8.94 0.43
C VAL A 36 14.92 -8.84 0.86
N ARG A 37 14.11 -8.15 0.05
CA ARG A 37 12.64 -8.13 0.16
C ARG A 37 11.96 -8.47 -1.17
N GLU A 38 12.59 -9.34 -1.96
CA GLU A 38 11.95 -9.98 -3.09
C GLU A 38 11.11 -11.15 -2.58
N PHE A 39 9.85 -10.87 -2.28
CA PHE A 39 8.86 -11.90 -2.00
C PHE A 39 7.56 -11.53 -2.68
N ASP A 40 6.83 -12.53 -3.15
CA ASP A 40 5.54 -12.32 -3.79
C ASP A 40 4.49 -12.05 -2.71
N LEU A 41 3.66 -11.04 -2.92
CA LEU A 41 2.54 -10.70 -2.05
C LEU A 41 1.30 -11.39 -2.59
N GLU A 42 0.78 -12.40 -1.91
CA GLU A 42 -0.51 -13.01 -2.29
C GLU A 42 -1.66 -12.15 -1.75
N LEU A 43 -2.23 -11.32 -2.62
CA LEU A 43 -3.20 -10.27 -2.29
C LEU A 43 -4.54 -10.45 -3.00
N SER A 44 -4.81 -11.65 -3.53
CA SER A 44 -6.10 -11.96 -4.15
C SER A 44 -7.26 -11.67 -3.19
N GLY A 45 -8.14 -10.76 -3.62
CA GLY A 45 -9.29 -10.32 -2.83
C GLY A 45 -8.99 -9.31 -1.73
N PHE A 46 -7.80 -8.70 -1.71
CA PHE A 46 -7.46 -7.59 -0.83
C PHE A 46 -7.64 -6.23 -1.51
N ASP A 47 -8.23 -5.29 -0.78
CA ASP A 47 -8.27 -3.88 -1.13
C ASP A 47 -7.24 -3.11 -0.32
N VAL A 48 -6.20 -2.60 -0.98
CA VAL A 48 -5.14 -1.81 -0.32
C VAL A 48 -5.34 -0.33 -0.64
N ILE A 49 -5.46 0.48 0.42
CA ILE A 49 -5.75 1.91 0.32
C ILE A 49 -4.65 2.69 1.03
N ALA A 50 -3.87 3.45 0.28
CA ALA A 50 -2.92 4.41 0.83
C ALA A 50 -3.62 5.76 1.08
N LEU A 51 -3.53 6.24 2.32
CA LEU A 51 -4.19 7.46 2.76
C LEU A 51 -3.19 8.56 3.01
N ASN A 52 -3.43 9.74 2.42
CA ASN A 52 -2.64 10.95 2.65
C ASN A 52 -1.13 10.68 2.61
N VAL A 53 -0.66 10.04 1.53
CA VAL A 53 0.74 9.62 1.41
C VAL A 53 1.65 10.83 1.63
N THR A 54 2.55 10.71 2.60
CA THR A 54 3.39 11.83 3.00
C THR A 54 4.42 12.10 1.92
N LYS A 55 4.51 13.37 1.48
CA LYS A 55 5.53 13.82 0.54
C LYS A 55 6.86 14.03 1.25
N LEU A 56 7.93 13.51 0.66
CA LEU A 56 9.29 13.65 1.15
C LEU A 56 9.93 14.93 0.64
N ARG A 57 11.06 15.32 1.25
CA ARG A 57 11.82 16.48 0.79
C ARG A 57 12.39 16.28 -0.62
N SER A 58 12.80 15.05 -0.95
CA SER A 58 13.34 14.71 -2.27
C SER A 58 12.27 14.81 -3.36
N ASP A 59 11.01 14.53 -3.04
CA ASP A 59 9.87 14.74 -3.95
C ASP A 59 9.71 16.24 -4.36
N ASN A 60 10.22 17.19 -3.57
CA ASN A 60 10.23 18.61 -3.97
C ASN A 60 11.38 18.95 -4.93
N ILE A 61 12.45 18.14 -4.91
CA ILE A 61 13.60 18.26 -5.83
C ILE A 61 13.23 17.61 -7.16
N ASP A 62 12.69 16.40 -7.11
CA ASP A 62 12.16 15.68 -8.26
C ASP A 62 10.76 15.10 -7.95
N PRO A 63 9.68 15.74 -8.42
CA PRO A 63 8.31 15.26 -8.20
C PRO A 63 8.02 13.87 -8.77
N ARG A 64 8.87 13.36 -9.67
CA ARG A 64 8.72 12.00 -10.22
C ARG A 64 8.98 10.94 -9.16
N GLU A 65 9.85 11.19 -8.19
CA GLU A 65 10.12 10.23 -7.10
C GLU A 65 8.87 9.86 -6.30
N TYR A 66 7.94 10.80 -6.13
CA TYR A 66 6.64 10.53 -5.51
C TYR A 66 5.79 9.62 -6.38
N MET A 67 5.70 9.92 -7.68
CA MET A 67 4.90 9.15 -8.63
C MET A 67 5.44 7.74 -8.81
N ASP A 68 6.75 7.61 -8.97
CA ASP A 68 7.45 6.32 -9.12
C ASP A 68 7.21 5.44 -7.90
N ARG A 69 7.18 6.03 -6.70
CA ARG A 69 6.90 5.31 -5.46
C ARG A 69 5.47 4.81 -5.39
N LEU A 70 4.49 5.61 -5.83
CA LEU A 70 3.09 5.17 -5.91
C LEU A 70 2.92 4.06 -6.95
N GLU A 71 3.56 4.21 -8.11
CA GLU A 71 3.51 3.23 -9.20
C GLU A 71 4.17 1.91 -8.81
N TYR A 72 5.32 1.97 -8.14
CA TYR A 72 5.98 0.80 -7.58
C TYR A 72 5.05 0.00 -6.67
N TRP A 73 4.38 0.67 -5.72
CA TRP A 73 3.44 -0.01 -4.83
C TRP A 73 2.20 -0.51 -5.56
N GLN A 74 1.66 0.27 -6.50
CA GLN A 74 0.54 -0.18 -7.33
C GLN A 74 0.87 -1.49 -8.05
N SER A 75 2.01 -1.54 -8.77
CA SER A 75 2.45 -2.73 -9.52
C SER A 75 2.56 -3.93 -8.59
N ARG A 76 3.22 -3.77 -7.44
CA ARG A 76 3.43 -4.88 -6.49
C ARG A 76 2.13 -5.41 -5.89
N ILE A 77 1.15 -4.55 -5.63
CA ILE A 77 -0.17 -4.95 -5.11
C ILE A 77 -1.00 -5.64 -6.20
N GLU A 78 -1.05 -5.05 -7.40
CA GLU A 78 -1.84 -5.56 -8.52
C GLU A 78 -1.27 -6.86 -9.09
N GLU A 79 0.04 -7.01 -9.19
CA GLU A 79 0.73 -8.26 -9.52
C GLU A 79 0.41 -9.37 -8.50
N GLY A 80 0.25 -8.99 -7.23
CA GLY A 80 -0.20 -9.87 -6.16
C GLY A 80 -1.68 -10.27 -6.23
N GLY A 81 -2.45 -9.69 -7.15
CA GLY A 81 -3.89 -9.91 -7.30
C GLY A 81 -4.77 -9.03 -6.41
N GLY A 82 -4.20 -8.04 -5.73
CA GLY A 82 -4.93 -7.05 -4.92
C GLY A 82 -5.39 -5.85 -5.74
N SER A 83 -6.23 -5.01 -5.13
CA SER A 83 -6.60 -3.70 -5.67
C SER A 83 -5.82 -2.59 -4.95
N TRP A 84 -5.46 -1.54 -5.67
CA TRP A 84 -4.72 -0.39 -5.14
C TRP A 84 -5.51 0.91 -5.31
N ARG A 85 -5.56 1.71 -4.24
CA ARG A 85 -6.13 3.07 -4.29
C ARG A 85 -5.30 4.03 -3.46
N VAL A 86 -5.14 5.25 -3.97
CA VAL A 86 -4.63 6.39 -3.20
C VAL A 86 -5.77 7.36 -2.93
N ILE A 87 -5.95 7.71 -1.67
CA ILE A 87 -6.98 8.65 -1.21
C ILE A 87 -6.29 9.78 -0.43
N ASN A 88 -6.41 11.00 -0.94
CA ASN A 88 -5.84 12.21 -0.33
C ASN A 88 -6.87 13.04 0.45
N ASP A 89 -8.08 12.52 0.62
CA ASP A 89 -9.20 13.22 1.25
C ASP A 89 -10.02 12.21 2.07
N MET A 90 -10.21 12.50 3.37
CA MET A 90 -10.93 11.62 4.29
C MET A 90 -12.42 11.50 3.95
N ASP A 91 -13.04 12.52 3.34
CA ASP A 91 -14.45 12.45 2.91
C ASP A 91 -14.64 11.40 1.78
N ARG A 92 -13.57 11.17 1.01
CA ARG A 92 -13.56 10.13 -0.03
C ARG A 92 -13.34 8.74 0.55
N LEU A 93 -12.69 8.63 1.70
CA LEU A 93 -12.53 7.35 2.42
C LEU A 93 -13.87 6.85 2.95
N GLU A 94 -14.69 7.72 3.56
CA GLU A 94 -16.01 7.34 4.07
C GLU A 94 -16.91 6.74 2.98
N ARG A 95 -16.87 7.28 1.76
CA ARG A 95 -17.62 6.71 0.62
C ARG A 95 -17.10 5.36 0.13
N VAL A 96 -15.84 5.04 0.41
CA VAL A 96 -15.21 3.77 0.01
C VAL A 96 -15.44 2.69 1.07
N LEU A 97 -15.52 3.08 2.35
CA LEU A 97 -15.73 2.16 3.47
C LEU A 97 -17.19 2.04 3.89
N GLY A 98 -18.03 3.01 3.55
CA GLY A 98 -19.46 3.02 3.86
C GLY A 98 -20.28 2.39 2.75
N GLU A 99 -20.71 1.15 2.98
CA GLU A 99 -22.00 0.65 2.49
C GLU A 99 -23.08 0.89 3.55
#